data_AF-A0A9D1PY89-F1
#
_entry.id   AF-A0A9D1PY89-F1
#
_cell.length_a   1.000
_cell.length_b   1.000
_cell.length_c   1.000
_cell.angle_alpha   90.00
_cell.angle_beta   90.00
_cell.angle_gamma   90.00
#
_symmetry.space_group_name_H-M   'P 1'
#
loop_
_entity.id
_entity.type
_entity.pdbx_description
1 polymer ?
#
loop_
_entity_poly.entity_id
_entity_poly.type
_entity_poly.pdbx_seq_one_letter_code
_entity_poly.pdbx_strand_id
1 'polypeptide(L)'
;MPAEILEFEKPDEWYIRRSAMWSRRGELSKSLLYAYMTKKDSREARLCKATALYESGNLSPALRMLLPLRAAGDRGGDMYALIVKVLHDMTRFVSAAYFMREAIACGAFPFADGMNEPDDRSSYLRMYNEIRGAYPDNKFASDAPSLLYVLEHTRFGTDESLAAEMLFDDHDFAGSEIMFKATGVLTSDKLVPPLAYKLIETCHGALSDSGDIPRPDVMSALAVALHAAGEEDEARKTAELLAEQELPDDDTDLIKVIAALLSLDMGDEARYFLDELCAIQPTPLVLTIAAEAEINSGDRDAARDRLARCLTVDPDNTVAKYLLKKTASKRMGKAEYSPDLPNKVVRGMYGRVAELIATGRQDDDPASTNETVRYILSRGNISAAVYLAEDGPASGVAEEVFLDYLTDIEGLPSLKRTILYNMFMKKKNDIPLYSFGYVTARAGAHIRGVTETELAAYRYALATYYVYCKEGADIDKVWEDCVGAFRALDISPSDSRTGAAVILALCNADLKCAGMDRSVLYVGSDEKEAGRIVGEVKKYFARKSGGKK
;
A
#
# COMPACT_ATOMS: atom_id res chain seq x y z
N MET A 1 -21.27 -34.83 0.24
CA MET A 1 -20.41 -34.91 1.44
C MET A 1 -21.28 -34.67 2.67
N PRO A 2 -21.13 -35.40 3.79
CA PRO A 2 -21.84 -35.06 5.02
C PRO A 2 -21.44 -33.65 5.47
N ALA A 3 -22.40 -32.86 5.94
CA ALA A 3 -22.13 -31.55 6.52
C ALA A 3 -21.27 -31.75 7.78
N GLU A 4 -19.97 -31.45 7.71
CA GLU A 4 -19.10 -31.51 8.87
C GLU A 4 -19.43 -30.35 9.82
N ILE A 5 -19.77 -30.70 11.06
CA ILE A 5 -20.17 -29.76 12.11
C ILE A 5 -18.92 -28.99 12.59
N LEU A 6 -19.03 -27.65 12.64
CA LEU A 6 -18.00 -26.82 13.29
C LEU A 6 -17.94 -27.16 14.79
N GLU A 7 -16.76 -27.53 15.28
CA GLU A 7 -16.57 -27.84 16.69
C GLU A 7 -16.05 -26.61 17.45
N PHE A 8 -16.71 -26.30 18.57
CA PHE A 8 -16.39 -25.18 19.44
C PHE A 8 -15.77 -25.66 20.77
N GLU A 9 -15.34 -24.70 21.59
CA GLU A 9 -14.83 -24.91 22.96
C GLU A 9 -13.60 -25.83 23.08
N LYS A 10 -12.80 -25.92 22.01
CA LYS A 10 -11.54 -26.66 22.00
C LYS A 10 -10.35 -25.81 22.48
N PRO A 11 -9.23 -26.43 22.88
CA PRO A 11 -7.99 -25.71 23.18
C PRO A 11 -7.29 -25.21 21.89
N ASP A 12 -6.43 -24.21 22.02
CA ASP A 12 -5.78 -23.55 20.86
C ASP A 12 -4.96 -24.52 20.01
N GLU A 13 -4.28 -25.51 20.61
CA GLU A 13 -3.49 -26.51 19.87
C GLU A 13 -4.38 -27.36 18.94
N TRP A 14 -5.67 -27.52 19.28
CA TRP A 14 -6.63 -28.18 18.40
C TRP A 14 -7.01 -27.27 17.23
N TYR A 15 -7.31 -25.99 17.49
CA TYR A 15 -7.67 -25.02 16.46
C TYR A 15 -6.54 -24.77 15.47
N ILE A 16 -5.31 -24.63 15.95
CA ILE A 16 -4.11 -24.46 15.11
C ILE A 16 -3.95 -25.67 14.17
N ARG A 17 -4.07 -26.90 14.70
CA ARG A 17 -4.00 -28.12 13.87
C ARG A 17 -5.14 -28.21 12.87
N ARG A 18 -6.35 -27.76 13.23
CA ARG A 18 -7.49 -27.74 12.30
C ARG A 18 -7.32 -26.70 11.19
N SER A 19 -6.89 -25.49 11.53
CA SER A 19 -6.58 -24.45 10.55
C SER A 19 -5.59 -24.97 9.50
N ALA A 20 -4.45 -25.51 9.93
CA ALA A 20 -3.44 -26.08 9.04
C ALA A 20 -3.93 -27.28 8.21
N MET A 21 -4.90 -28.06 8.70
CA MET A 21 -5.50 -29.14 7.90
C MET A 21 -6.40 -28.58 6.79
N TRP A 22 -7.24 -27.60 7.11
CA TRP A 22 -8.13 -27.00 6.11
C TRP A 22 -7.36 -26.24 5.04
N SER A 23 -6.29 -25.55 5.43
CA SER A 23 -5.39 -24.90 4.49
C SER A 23 -4.80 -25.90 3.48
N ARG A 24 -4.28 -27.04 3.94
CA ARG A 24 -3.79 -28.13 3.08
C ARG A 24 -4.84 -28.71 2.12
N ARG A 25 -6.12 -28.57 2.43
CA ARG A 25 -7.23 -29.00 1.57
C ARG A 25 -7.70 -27.91 0.61
N GLY A 26 -7.14 -26.71 0.70
CA GLY A 26 -7.59 -25.56 -0.06
C GLY A 26 -8.80 -24.83 0.49
N GLU A 27 -9.30 -25.22 1.66
CA GLU A 27 -10.52 -24.65 2.22
C GLU A 27 -10.18 -23.44 3.11
N LEU A 28 -9.70 -22.38 2.46
CA LEU A 28 -9.08 -21.20 3.09
C LEU A 28 -10.03 -20.45 4.03
N SER A 29 -11.31 -20.32 3.66
CA SER A 29 -12.33 -19.72 4.53
C SER A 29 -12.49 -20.49 5.86
N LYS A 30 -12.41 -21.84 5.84
CA LYS A 30 -12.44 -22.65 7.07
C LYS A 30 -11.14 -22.54 7.83
N SER A 31 -10.00 -22.52 7.13
CA SER A 31 -8.68 -22.30 7.74
C SER A 31 -8.65 -21.03 8.58
N LEU A 32 -9.12 -19.92 7.99
CA LEU A 32 -9.27 -18.62 8.66
C LEU A 32 -10.18 -18.72 9.87
N LEU A 33 -11.39 -19.27 9.71
CA LEU A 33 -12.34 -19.40 10.81
C LEU A 33 -11.71 -20.09 12.03
N TYR A 34 -11.07 -21.25 11.83
CA TYR A 34 -10.41 -21.97 12.93
C TYR A 34 -9.22 -21.21 13.51
N ALA A 35 -8.44 -20.48 12.70
CA ALA A 35 -7.35 -19.65 13.22
C ALA A 35 -7.87 -18.54 14.15
N TYR A 36 -8.99 -17.89 13.80
CA TYR A 36 -9.61 -16.85 14.61
C TYR A 36 -10.34 -17.38 15.86
N MET A 37 -10.64 -18.68 15.92
CA MET A 37 -11.19 -19.32 17.13
C MET A 37 -10.16 -19.53 18.24
N THR A 38 -8.86 -19.33 17.97
CA THR A 38 -7.83 -19.36 19.00
C THR A 38 -8.03 -18.21 20.01
N LYS A 39 -7.99 -18.55 21.30
CA LYS A 39 -8.38 -17.65 22.39
C LYS A 39 -7.20 -16.92 23.01
N LYS A 40 -6.02 -17.56 23.06
CA LYS A 40 -4.83 -16.94 23.64
C LYS A 40 -4.14 -16.06 22.63
N ASP A 41 -3.47 -15.06 23.17
CA ASP A 41 -2.59 -14.18 22.43
C ASP A 41 -1.14 -14.72 22.41
N SER A 42 -0.99 -16.05 22.25
CA SER A 42 0.32 -16.69 22.21
C SER A 42 1.00 -16.46 20.85
N ARG A 43 2.32 -16.64 20.83
CA ARG A 43 3.12 -16.60 19.60
C ARG A 43 2.56 -17.54 18.53
N GLU A 44 2.25 -18.78 18.91
CA GLU A 44 1.73 -19.82 18.01
C GLU A 44 0.34 -19.47 17.48
N ALA A 45 -0.53 -18.92 18.32
CA ALA A 45 -1.86 -18.48 17.91
C ALA A 45 -1.78 -17.31 16.91
N ARG A 46 -0.93 -16.31 17.17
CA ARG A 46 -0.69 -15.19 16.25
C ARG A 46 -0.10 -15.65 14.92
N LEU A 47 0.91 -16.52 14.95
CA LEU A 47 1.50 -17.08 13.73
C LEU A 47 0.51 -17.92 12.94
N CYS A 48 -0.35 -18.69 13.61
CA CYS A 48 -1.43 -19.44 12.95
C CYS A 48 -2.39 -18.50 12.22
N LYS A 49 -2.83 -17.40 12.85
CA LYS A 49 -3.70 -16.40 12.22
C LYS A 49 -3.01 -15.72 11.04
N ALA A 50 -1.77 -15.27 11.22
CA ALA A 50 -0.98 -14.65 10.15
C ALA A 50 -0.77 -15.58 8.97
N THR A 51 -0.49 -16.87 9.22
CA THR A 51 -0.32 -17.89 8.16
C THR A 51 -1.63 -18.09 7.39
N ALA A 52 -2.75 -18.25 8.10
CA ALA A 52 -4.05 -18.42 7.43
C ALA A 52 -4.46 -17.18 6.62
N LEU A 53 -4.13 -15.98 7.09
CA LEU A 53 -4.32 -14.73 6.34
C LEU A 53 -3.43 -14.68 5.10
N TYR A 54 -2.14 -15.00 5.23
CA TYR A 54 -1.23 -15.06 4.10
C TYR A 54 -1.69 -16.04 3.02
N GLU A 55 -2.02 -17.27 3.41
CA GLU A 55 -2.44 -18.34 2.49
C GLU A 55 -3.77 -18.03 1.78
N SER A 56 -4.60 -17.15 2.36
CA SER A 56 -5.89 -16.69 1.81
C SER A 56 -5.83 -15.36 1.06
N GLY A 57 -4.62 -14.86 0.79
CA GLY A 57 -4.40 -13.61 0.05
C GLY A 57 -4.64 -12.34 0.86
N ASN A 58 -4.81 -12.44 2.18
CA ASN A 58 -5.02 -11.32 3.10
C ASN A 58 -3.69 -10.73 3.56
N LEU A 59 -2.93 -10.16 2.62
CA LEU A 59 -1.53 -9.77 2.81
C LEU A 59 -1.35 -8.66 3.87
N SER A 60 -2.06 -7.54 3.78
CA SER A 60 -1.95 -6.44 4.75
C SER A 60 -2.38 -6.87 6.16
N PRO A 61 -3.52 -7.56 6.38
CA PRO A 61 -3.86 -8.12 7.69
C PRO A 61 -2.82 -9.10 8.23
N ALA A 62 -2.24 -9.97 7.38
CA ALA A 62 -1.18 -10.89 7.79
C ALA A 62 0.05 -10.12 8.31
N LEU A 63 0.49 -9.09 7.59
CA LEU A 63 1.62 -8.25 7.98
C LEU A 63 1.37 -7.54 9.32
N ARG A 64 0.18 -6.97 9.53
CA ARG A 64 -0.21 -6.32 10.80
C ARG A 64 -0.17 -7.27 12.00
N MET A 65 -0.36 -8.58 11.80
CA MET A 65 -0.21 -9.57 12.87
C MET A 65 1.25 -9.93 13.15
N LEU A 66 2.13 -9.86 12.16
CA LEU A 66 3.52 -10.28 12.26
C LEU A 66 4.44 -9.20 12.84
N LEU A 67 4.26 -7.94 12.44
CA LEU A 67 5.13 -6.84 12.89
C LEU A 67 5.14 -6.68 14.43
N PRO A 68 4.02 -6.82 15.16
CA PRO A 68 4.03 -6.81 16.62
C PRO A 68 4.85 -7.94 17.26
N LEU A 69 4.91 -9.13 16.64
CA LEU A 69 5.77 -10.22 17.12
C LEU A 69 7.25 -9.84 17.00
N ARG A 70 7.66 -9.31 15.84
CA ARG A 70 9.02 -8.81 15.61
C ARG A 70 9.38 -7.69 16.59
N ALA A 71 8.46 -6.76 16.83
CA ALA A 71 8.63 -5.65 17.77
C ALA A 71 8.75 -6.11 19.23
N ALA A 72 8.04 -7.18 19.60
CA ALA A 72 8.14 -7.82 20.92
C ALA A 72 9.44 -8.63 21.12
N GLY A 73 10.35 -8.64 20.14
CA GLY A 73 11.64 -9.32 20.22
C GLY A 73 11.64 -10.76 19.74
N ASP A 74 10.57 -11.23 19.07
CA ASP A 74 10.60 -12.54 18.42
C ASP A 74 11.67 -12.55 17.33
N ARG A 75 12.50 -13.61 17.33
CA ARG A 75 13.58 -13.85 16.37
C ARG A 75 13.46 -15.22 15.70
N GLY A 76 12.28 -15.84 15.75
CA GLY A 76 12.02 -17.11 15.08
C GLY A 76 12.06 -16.97 13.56
N GLY A 77 12.70 -17.92 12.90
CA GLY A 77 12.82 -17.92 11.44
C GLY A 77 11.49 -18.14 10.71
N ASP A 78 10.53 -18.85 11.31
CA ASP A 78 9.15 -18.98 10.81
C ASP A 78 8.45 -17.62 10.69
N MET A 79 8.62 -16.75 11.69
CA MET A 79 8.06 -15.40 11.70
C MET A 79 8.69 -14.51 10.61
N TYR A 80 10.03 -14.46 10.53
CA TYR A 80 10.71 -13.68 9.48
C TYR A 80 10.41 -14.24 8.08
N ALA A 81 10.39 -15.56 7.90
CA ALA A 81 10.06 -16.19 6.63
C ALA A 81 8.67 -15.77 6.16
N LEU A 82 7.69 -15.74 7.06
CA LEU A 82 6.33 -15.33 6.72
C LEU A 82 6.23 -13.83 6.41
N ILE A 83 6.93 -12.96 7.15
CA ILE A 83 7.03 -11.52 6.81
C ILE A 83 7.58 -11.35 5.40
N VAL A 84 8.70 -12.02 5.09
CA VAL A 84 9.36 -11.91 3.79
C VAL A 84 8.44 -12.37 2.65
N LYS A 85 7.70 -13.46 2.83
CA LYS A 85 6.75 -13.97 1.83
C LYS A 85 5.55 -13.05 1.63
N VAL A 86 4.97 -12.54 2.73
CA VAL A 86 3.88 -11.56 2.66
C VAL A 86 4.34 -10.33 1.88
N LEU A 87 5.51 -9.78 2.20
CA LEU A 87 6.06 -8.62 1.50
C LEU A 87 6.42 -8.93 0.04
N HIS A 88 6.93 -10.13 -0.26
CA HIS A 88 7.17 -10.56 -1.64
C HIS A 88 5.88 -10.55 -2.47
N ASP A 89 4.79 -11.09 -1.93
CA ASP A 89 3.50 -11.14 -2.61
C ASP A 89 2.83 -9.76 -2.68
N MET A 90 3.12 -8.87 -1.72
CA MET A 90 2.78 -7.45 -1.81
C MET A 90 3.69 -6.70 -2.80
N THR A 91 4.64 -7.38 -3.46
CA THR A 91 5.66 -6.81 -4.34
C THR A 91 6.55 -5.76 -3.68
N ARG A 92 6.65 -5.80 -2.35
CA ARG A 92 7.45 -4.91 -1.51
C ARG A 92 8.85 -5.44 -1.29
N PHE A 93 9.62 -5.52 -2.37
CA PHE A 93 10.86 -6.28 -2.39
C PHE A 93 11.99 -5.65 -1.59
N VAL A 94 12.08 -4.30 -1.56
CA VAL A 94 13.05 -3.59 -0.74
C VAL A 94 12.82 -3.87 0.74
N SER A 95 11.56 -3.78 1.17
CA SER A 95 11.15 -4.14 2.52
C SER A 95 11.41 -5.62 2.84
N ALA A 96 11.09 -6.52 1.91
CA ALA A 96 11.39 -7.95 2.10
C ALA A 96 12.89 -8.19 2.30
N ALA A 97 13.75 -7.54 1.50
CA ALA A 97 15.20 -7.63 1.64
C ALA A 97 15.71 -7.06 2.97
N TYR A 98 15.10 -5.98 3.48
CA TYR A 98 15.39 -5.48 4.83
C TYR A 98 15.16 -6.57 5.90
N PHE A 99 14.02 -7.26 5.86
CA PHE A 99 13.74 -8.33 6.81
C PHE A 99 14.60 -9.58 6.61
N MET A 100 15.03 -9.88 5.37
CA MET A 100 16.03 -10.93 5.14
C MET A 100 17.36 -10.59 5.81
N ARG A 101 17.85 -9.36 5.66
CA ARG A 101 19.09 -8.90 6.32
C ARG A 101 18.96 -8.95 7.84
N GLU A 102 17.85 -8.47 8.38
CA GLU A 102 17.59 -8.52 9.82
C GLU A 102 17.57 -9.97 10.34
N ALA A 103 16.92 -10.88 9.62
CA ALA A 103 16.85 -12.30 9.97
C ALA A 103 18.24 -12.98 9.96
N ILE A 104 19.08 -12.66 8.97
CA ILE A 104 20.48 -13.15 8.92
C ILE A 104 21.27 -12.61 10.11
N ALA A 105 21.20 -11.30 10.35
CA ALA A 105 21.95 -10.64 11.42
C ALA A 105 21.60 -11.16 12.82
N CYS A 106 20.34 -11.59 13.04
CA CYS A 106 19.92 -12.18 14.31
C CYS A 106 19.98 -13.73 14.35
N GLY A 107 20.46 -14.38 13.30
CA GLY A 107 20.60 -15.84 13.23
C GLY A 107 19.29 -16.61 13.04
N ALA A 108 18.21 -15.95 12.61
CA ALA A 108 16.90 -16.56 12.38
C ALA A 108 16.86 -17.50 11.15
N PHE A 109 17.81 -17.33 10.22
CA PHE A 109 17.98 -18.20 9.04
C PHE A 109 19.31 -18.96 9.08
N PRO A 110 19.38 -20.11 9.79
CA PRO A 110 20.63 -20.88 9.90
C PRO A 110 21.19 -21.38 8.57
N PHE A 111 20.33 -21.61 7.56
CA PHE A 111 20.77 -22.03 6.22
C PHE A 111 21.49 -20.92 5.46
N ALA A 112 21.34 -19.65 5.89
CA ALA A 112 21.95 -18.49 5.26
C ALA A 112 23.30 -18.12 5.88
N ASP A 113 23.85 -18.95 6.77
CA ASP A 113 25.16 -18.70 7.37
C ASP A 113 26.25 -18.62 6.28
N GLY A 114 26.99 -17.50 6.27
CA GLY A 114 28.00 -17.19 5.25
C GLY A 114 27.46 -16.73 3.90
N MET A 115 26.15 -16.52 3.73
CA MET A 115 25.59 -15.88 2.54
C MET A 115 25.76 -14.35 2.60
N ASN A 116 26.01 -13.73 1.45
CA ASN A 116 25.97 -12.28 1.33
C ASN A 116 24.53 -11.77 1.48
N GLU A 117 24.39 -10.57 2.04
CA GLU A 117 23.10 -9.88 2.11
C GLU A 117 22.55 -9.62 0.70
N PRO A 118 21.21 -9.71 0.50
CA PRO A 118 20.62 -9.42 -0.80
C PRO A 118 20.75 -7.93 -1.14
N ASP A 119 21.53 -7.64 -2.19
CA ASP A 119 21.81 -6.31 -2.72
C ASP A 119 21.28 -6.11 -4.15
N ASP A 120 20.94 -7.20 -4.84
CA ASP A 120 20.35 -7.22 -6.17
C ASP A 120 19.19 -8.24 -6.26
N ARG A 121 18.48 -8.26 -7.40
CA ARG A 121 17.36 -9.20 -7.61
C ARG A 121 17.80 -10.66 -7.65
N SER A 122 18.99 -10.95 -8.16
CA SER A 122 19.47 -12.34 -8.30
C SER A 122 19.77 -12.98 -6.94
N SER A 123 20.44 -12.24 -6.06
CA SER A 123 20.72 -12.61 -4.68
C SER A 123 19.43 -12.67 -3.86
N TYR A 124 18.51 -11.71 -4.05
CA TYR A 124 17.18 -11.73 -3.44
C TYR A 124 16.39 -12.99 -3.80
N LEU A 125 16.22 -13.30 -5.09
CA LEU A 125 15.44 -14.46 -5.52
C LEU A 125 16.05 -15.79 -5.05
N ARG A 126 17.38 -15.87 -5.01
CA ARG A 126 18.07 -17.03 -4.43
C ARG A 126 17.72 -17.21 -2.96
N MET A 127 17.87 -16.16 -2.16
CA MET A 127 17.53 -16.17 -0.73
C MET A 127 16.04 -16.49 -0.50
N TYR A 128 15.16 -15.89 -1.31
CA TYR A 128 13.72 -16.14 -1.25
C TYR A 128 13.38 -17.62 -1.50
N ASN A 129 14.01 -18.25 -2.49
CA ASN A 129 13.81 -19.67 -2.77
C ASN A 129 14.32 -20.57 -1.64
N GLU A 130 15.45 -20.24 -1.02
CA GLU A 130 15.94 -20.96 0.19
C GLU A 130 14.95 -20.81 1.36
N ILE A 131 14.42 -19.61 1.59
CA ILE A 131 13.38 -19.36 2.61
C ILE A 131 12.14 -20.21 2.34
N ARG A 132 11.66 -20.27 1.09
CA ARG A 132 10.50 -21.11 0.72
C ARG A 132 10.77 -22.60 0.91
N GLY A 133 12.00 -23.05 0.64
CA GLY A 133 12.41 -24.44 0.85
C GLY A 133 12.49 -24.81 2.34
N ALA A 134 13.07 -23.93 3.16
CA ALA A 134 13.25 -24.16 4.60
C ALA A 134 11.94 -24.02 5.40
N TYR A 135 11.05 -23.12 4.97
CA TYR A 135 9.78 -22.84 5.62
C TYR A 135 8.65 -22.98 4.58
N PRO A 136 8.12 -24.18 4.32
CA PRO A 136 7.02 -24.35 3.37
C PRO A 136 5.70 -23.78 3.91
N ASP A 137 4.81 -23.39 3.01
CA ASP A 137 3.42 -22.99 3.28
C ASP A 137 2.46 -23.81 2.40
N ASN A 138 1.15 -23.67 2.63
CA ASN A 138 0.11 -24.33 1.83
C ASN A 138 -0.57 -23.34 0.88
N LYS A 139 0.07 -22.20 0.58
CA LYS A 139 -0.51 -21.20 -0.31
C LYS A 139 -0.63 -21.80 -1.71
N PHE A 140 -1.77 -21.57 -2.35
CA PHE A 140 -1.94 -21.89 -3.76
C PHE A 140 -0.99 -21.08 -4.65
N ALA A 141 -0.49 -21.73 -5.71
CA ALA A 141 0.28 -21.07 -6.74
C ALA A 141 -0.66 -20.22 -7.61
N SER A 142 -0.99 -19.02 -7.13
CA SER A 142 -1.80 -18.02 -7.82
C SER A 142 -1.20 -16.63 -7.64
N ASP A 143 -1.21 -15.87 -8.73
CA ASP A 143 -0.82 -14.46 -8.76
C ASP A 143 -1.94 -13.53 -8.27
N ALA A 144 -3.17 -14.04 -8.09
CA ALA A 144 -4.34 -13.24 -7.76
C ALA A 144 -4.18 -12.39 -6.48
N PRO A 145 -3.59 -12.88 -5.37
CA PRO A 145 -3.34 -12.04 -4.20
C PRO A 145 -2.49 -10.81 -4.53
N SER A 146 -1.39 -11.01 -5.26
CA SER A 146 -0.45 -9.95 -5.63
C SER A 146 -1.10 -8.98 -6.61
N LEU A 147 -1.86 -9.50 -7.57
CA LEU A 147 -2.64 -8.72 -8.53
C LEU A 147 -3.68 -7.84 -7.83
N LEU A 148 -4.51 -8.42 -6.96
CA LEU A 148 -5.53 -7.70 -6.20
C LEU A 148 -4.90 -6.64 -5.29
N TYR A 149 -3.77 -6.96 -4.66
CA TYR A 149 -2.99 -6.00 -3.87
C TYR A 149 -2.55 -4.80 -4.71
N VAL A 150 -1.94 -5.04 -5.87
CA VAL A 150 -1.49 -3.97 -6.77
C VAL A 150 -2.68 -3.15 -7.28
N LEU A 151 -3.78 -3.78 -7.68
CA LEU A 151 -4.98 -3.09 -8.16
C LEU A 151 -5.59 -2.16 -7.11
N GLU A 152 -5.62 -2.62 -5.86
CA GLU A 152 -6.13 -1.86 -4.73
C GLU A 152 -5.29 -0.60 -4.45
N HIS A 153 -3.97 -0.70 -4.58
CA HIS A 153 -3.03 0.37 -4.23
C HIS A 153 -2.70 1.31 -5.41
N THR A 154 -2.87 0.86 -6.66
CA THR A 154 -2.52 1.64 -7.87
C THR A 154 -3.70 2.37 -8.53
N ARG A 155 -4.90 2.35 -7.93
CA ARG A 155 -6.14 2.88 -8.54
C ARG A 155 -6.03 4.34 -9.01
N PHE A 156 -5.19 5.17 -8.38
CA PHE A 156 -4.96 6.58 -8.76
C PHE A 156 -3.64 6.84 -9.50
N GLY A 157 -2.91 5.79 -9.90
CA GLY A 157 -1.73 5.89 -10.76
C GLY A 157 -0.49 6.52 -10.13
N THR A 158 -0.46 6.72 -8.80
CA THR A 158 0.61 7.48 -8.12
C THR A 158 1.01 6.93 -6.76
N ASP A 159 0.87 5.61 -6.52
CA ASP A 159 1.48 5.01 -5.33
C ASP A 159 3.01 4.94 -5.50
N GLU A 160 3.66 6.06 -5.18
CA GLU A 160 5.12 6.21 -5.15
C GLU A 160 5.78 5.16 -4.24
N SER A 161 5.08 4.70 -3.20
CA SER A 161 5.60 3.70 -2.26
C SER A 161 5.78 2.37 -2.95
N LEU A 162 4.73 1.91 -3.66
CA LEU A 162 4.72 0.61 -4.31
C LEU A 162 5.70 0.59 -5.48
N ALA A 163 5.72 1.66 -6.30
CA ALA A 163 6.67 1.77 -7.40
C ALA A 163 8.12 1.76 -6.92
N ALA A 164 8.44 2.45 -5.81
CA ALA A 164 9.78 2.46 -5.24
C ALA A 164 10.17 1.12 -4.59
N GLU A 165 9.21 0.45 -3.94
CA GLU A 165 9.39 -0.85 -3.31
C GLU A 165 9.60 -2.00 -4.31
N MET A 166 9.09 -1.86 -5.54
CA MET A 166 9.26 -2.81 -6.63
C MET A 166 10.65 -2.78 -7.30
N LEU A 167 11.47 -1.78 -6.97
CA LEU A 167 12.80 -1.58 -7.53
C LEU A 167 13.89 -2.12 -6.60
N PHE A 168 14.76 -3.01 -7.08
CA PHE A 168 15.98 -3.35 -6.36
C PHE A 168 17.10 -2.35 -6.64
N ASP A 169 17.24 -1.99 -7.91
CA ASP A 169 18.09 -0.91 -8.40
C ASP A 169 17.32 -0.07 -9.43
N ASP A 170 17.92 1.04 -9.85
CA ASP A 170 17.30 2.02 -10.76
C ASP A 170 16.98 1.46 -12.17
N HIS A 171 17.39 0.23 -12.47
CA HIS A 171 17.24 -0.43 -13.76
C HIS A 171 16.45 -1.75 -13.67
N ASP A 172 16.11 -2.21 -12.47
CA ASP A 172 15.46 -3.51 -12.26
C ASP A 172 14.08 -3.37 -11.59
N PHE A 173 13.06 -3.44 -12.43
CA PHE A 173 11.67 -3.60 -12.00
C PHE A 173 11.40 -5.08 -11.70
N ALA A 174 11.58 -5.48 -10.43
CA ALA A 174 11.33 -6.85 -10.00
C ALA A 174 9.84 -7.25 -10.12
N GLY A 175 8.93 -6.28 -10.00
CA GLY A 175 7.48 -6.49 -10.06
C GLY A 175 6.83 -6.22 -11.42
N SER A 176 7.60 -6.06 -12.50
CA SER A 176 7.08 -5.60 -13.80
C SER A 176 6.00 -6.50 -14.39
N GLU A 177 6.09 -7.81 -14.22
CA GLU A 177 5.08 -8.76 -14.72
C GLU A 177 3.74 -8.61 -13.99
N ILE A 178 3.75 -8.56 -12.66
CA ILE A 178 2.52 -8.36 -11.86
C ILE A 178 1.94 -6.97 -12.14
N MET A 179 2.78 -5.93 -12.26
CA MET A 179 2.34 -4.61 -12.69
C MET A 179 1.67 -4.65 -14.06
N PHE A 180 2.28 -5.34 -15.03
CA PHE A 180 1.71 -5.47 -16.37
C PHE A 180 0.35 -6.18 -16.33
N LYS A 181 0.25 -7.31 -15.60
CA LYS A 181 -1.03 -8.02 -15.39
C LYS A 181 -2.09 -7.13 -14.73
N ALA A 182 -1.71 -6.35 -13.72
CA ALA A 182 -2.59 -5.39 -13.05
C ALA A 182 -3.07 -4.28 -13.98
N THR A 183 -2.18 -3.72 -14.80
CA THR A 183 -2.58 -2.73 -15.81
C THR A 183 -3.49 -3.31 -16.89
N GLY A 184 -3.47 -4.63 -17.08
CA GLY A 184 -4.37 -5.35 -17.98
C GLY A 184 -5.80 -5.53 -17.43
N VAL A 185 -6.05 -5.26 -16.14
CA VAL A 185 -7.42 -5.22 -15.59
C VAL A 185 -7.97 -3.81 -15.79
N LEU A 186 -8.65 -3.66 -16.93
CA LEU A 186 -9.18 -2.38 -17.41
C LEU A 186 -10.50 -2.03 -16.72
N THR A 187 -10.68 -0.74 -16.48
CA THR A 187 -11.95 -0.11 -16.08
C THR A 187 -12.15 1.12 -16.96
N SER A 188 -13.40 1.53 -17.21
CA SER A 188 -13.70 2.57 -18.21
C SER A 188 -13.09 3.93 -17.86
N ASP A 189 -12.97 4.24 -16.57
CA ASP A 189 -12.32 5.44 -16.04
C ASP A 189 -10.82 5.52 -16.33
N LYS A 190 -10.16 4.39 -16.64
CA LYS A 190 -8.73 4.32 -16.98
C LYS A 190 -8.44 4.45 -18.47
N LEU A 191 -9.45 4.37 -19.33
CA LEU A 191 -9.28 4.40 -20.78
C LEU A 191 -9.68 5.75 -21.38
N VAL A 192 -8.72 6.43 -22.02
CA VAL A 192 -9.03 7.61 -22.82
C VAL A 192 -9.63 7.21 -24.17
N PRO A 193 -10.58 7.99 -24.74
CA PRO A 193 -11.31 7.57 -25.94
C PRO A 193 -10.43 7.15 -27.13
N PRO A 194 -9.31 7.83 -27.49
CA PRO A 194 -8.47 7.41 -28.61
C PRO A 194 -7.80 6.04 -28.40
N LEU A 195 -7.53 5.65 -27.15
CA LEU A 195 -6.99 4.34 -26.83
C LEU A 195 -8.09 3.28 -26.86
N ALA A 196 -9.30 3.63 -26.40
CA ALA A 196 -10.46 2.77 -26.44
C ALA A 196 -10.80 2.31 -27.87
N TYR A 197 -10.83 3.23 -28.85
CA TYR A 197 -11.08 2.87 -30.27
C TYR A 197 -10.03 1.90 -30.83
N LYS A 198 -8.74 2.10 -30.53
CA LYS A 198 -7.68 1.18 -30.96
C LYS A 198 -7.82 -0.21 -30.33
N LEU A 199 -8.23 -0.24 -29.06
CA LEU A 199 -8.44 -1.48 -28.34
C LEU A 199 -9.65 -2.24 -28.90
N ILE A 200 -10.73 -1.54 -29.25
CA ILE A 200 -11.90 -2.10 -29.94
C ILE A 200 -11.49 -2.80 -31.24
N GLU A 201 -10.75 -2.11 -32.12
CA GLU A 201 -10.25 -2.69 -33.38
C GLU A 201 -9.41 -3.95 -33.15
N THR A 202 -8.51 -3.90 -32.16
CA THR A 202 -7.64 -5.03 -31.80
C THR A 202 -8.44 -6.22 -31.28
N CYS A 203 -9.43 -5.97 -30.42
CA CYS A 203 -10.26 -7.02 -29.84
C CYS A 203 -11.14 -7.67 -30.90
N HIS A 204 -11.78 -6.89 -31.80
CA HIS A 204 -12.54 -7.47 -32.90
C HIS A 204 -11.68 -8.35 -33.81
N GLY A 205 -10.45 -7.92 -34.14
CA GLY A 205 -9.50 -8.74 -34.89
C GLY A 205 -9.16 -10.06 -34.18
N ALA A 206 -8.87 -10.01 -32.88
CA ALA A 206 -8.58 -11.19 -32.08
C ALA A 206 -9.78 -12.16 -31.97
N LEU A 207 -11.00 -11.63 -31.86
CA LEU A 207 -12.22 -12.43 -31.80
C LEU A 207 -12.60 -13.04 -33.16
N SER A 208 -12.28 -12.36 -34.27
CA SER A 208 -12.50 -12.91 -35.62
C SER A 208 -11.56 -14.08 -35.95
N ASP A 209 -10.41 -14.15 -35.29
CA ASP A 209 -9.40 -15.20 -35.49
C ASP A 209 -9.60 -16.42 -34.56
N SER A 210 -10.40 -16.29 -33.49
CA SER A 210 -10.70 -17.37 -32.53
C SER A 210 -11.90 -18.21 -32.98
N GLY A 211 -11.70 -19.52 -33.16
CA GLY A 211 -12.78 -20.46 -33.46
C GLY A 211 -13.72 -20.68 -32.27
N ASP A 212 -15.00 -20.38 -32.50
CA ASP A 212 -16.24 -20.71 -31.76
C ASP A 212 -16.42 -20.32 -30.29
N ILE A 213 -15.38 -20.08 -29.47
CA ILE A 213 -15.56 -19.53 -28.11
C ILE A 213 -14.67 -18.29 -27.93
N PRO A 214 -15.28 -17.09 -27.79
CA PRO A 214 -14.52 -15.87 -27.63
C PRO A 214 -13.85 -15.85 -26.25
N ARG A 215 -12.55 -15.52 -26.20
CA ARG A 215 -11.78 -15.59 -24.95
C ARG A 215 -12.29 -14.57 -23.91
N PRO A 216 -12.44 -14.95 -22.63
CA PRO A 216 -12.97 -14.07 -21.58
C PRO A 216 -12.14 -12.79 -21.41
N ASP A 217 -10.81 -12.88 -21.53
CA ASP A 217 -9.90 -11.74 -21.37
C ASP A 217 -10.07 -10.69 -22.47
N VAL A 218 -10.23 -11.13 -23.72
CA VAL A 218 -10.47 -10.26 -24.88
C VAL A 218 -11.86 -9.64 -24.80
N MET A 219 -12.88 -10.41 -24.43
CA MET A 219 -14.24 -9.89 -24.27
C MET A 219 -14.37 -8.89 -23.13
N SER A 220 -13.71 -9.14 -22.00
CA SER A 220 -13.66 -8.21 -20.88
C SER A 220 -13.06 -6.87 -21.32
N ALA A 221 -11.93 -6.91 -22.05
CA ALA A 221 -11.30 -5.72 -22.60
C ALA A 221 -12.18 -4.99 -23.61
N LEU A 222 -12.88 -5.71 -24.49
CA LEU A 222 -13.78 -5.14 -25.48
C LEU A 222 -14.98 -4.43 -24.83
N ALA A 223 -15.64 -5.07 -23.85
CA ALA A 223 -16.78 -4.48 -23.15
C ALA A 223 -16.40 -3.16 -22.47
N VAL A 224 -15.25 -3.12 -21.79
CA VAL A 224 -14.75 -1.91 -21.13
C VAL A 224 -14.35 -0.83 -22.15
N ALA A 225 -13.72 -1.21 -23.26
CA ALA A 225 -13.32 -0.28 -24.30
C ALA A 225 -14.53 0.37 -25.01
N LEU A 226 -15.55 -0.43 -25.33
CA LEU A 226 -16.82 0.07 -25.89
C LEU A 226 -17.50 1.05 -24.94
N HIS A 227 -17.56 0.71 -23.64
CA HIS A 227 -18.11 1.60 -22.62
C HIS A 227 -17.34 2.93 -22.55
N ALA A 228 -16.00 2.87 -22.54
CA ALA A 228 -15.14 4.07 -22.53
C ALA A 228 -15.26 4.92 -23.83
N ALA A 229 -15.62 4.31 -24.95
CA ALA A 229 -15.87 4.99 -26.21
C ALA A 229 -17.28 5.63 -26.29
N GLY A 230 -18.18 5.31 -25.35
CA GLY A 230 -19.57 5.75 -25.33
C GLY A 230 -20.53 4.88 -26.13
N GLU A 231 -20.08 3.69 -26.57
CA GLU A 231 -20.88 2.73 -27.34
C GLU A 231 -21.66 1.81 -26.39
N GLU A 232 -22.54 2.40 -25.56
CA GLU A 232 -23.19 1.73 -24.42
C GLU A 232 -23.98 0.46 -24.79
N ASP A 233 -24.72 0.49 -25.90
CA ASP A 233 -25.53 -0.64 -26.34
C ASP A 233 -24.67 -1.85 -26.74
N GLU A 234 -23.52 -1.62 -27.37
CA GLU A 234 -22.61 -2.68 -27.80
C GLU A 234 -21.77 -3.19 -26.62
N ALA A 235 -21.35 -2.27 -25.73
CA ALA A 235 -20.68 -2.61 -24.50
C ALA A 235 -21.52 -3.57 -23.65
N ARG A 236 -22.81 -3.24 -23.47
CA ARG A 236 -23.75 -4.05 -22.70
C ARG A 236 -23.99 -5.42 -23.33
N LYS A 237 -24.21 -5.49 -24.64
CA LYS A 237 -24.35 -6.79 -25.35
C LYS A 237 -23.10 -7.66 -25.20
N THR A 238 -21.92 -7.07 -25.29
CA THR A 238 -20.66 -7.79 -25.12
C THR A 238 -20.52 -8.33 -23.70
N ALA A 239 -20.91 -7.54 -22.69
CA ALA A 239 -20.92 -7.96 -21.29
C ALA A 239 -21.99 -9.03 -20.98
N GLU A 240 -23.16 -8.98 -21.60
CA GLU A 240 -24.18 -10.03 -21.51
C GLU A 240 -23.65 -11.36 -22.06
N LEU A 241 -23.01 -11.34 -23.24
CA LEU A 241 -22.35 -12.53 -23.80
C LEU A 241 -21.19 -13.04 -22.91
N LEU A 242 -20.45 -12.13 -22.26
CA LEU A 242 -19.41 -12.48 -21.31
C LEU A 242 -19.96 -13.19 -20.07
N ALA A 243 -21.10 -12.72 -19.55
CA ALA A 243 -21.77 -13.32 -18.39
C ALA A 243 -22.36 -14.72 -18.68
N GLU A 244 -22.62 -15.04 -19.95
CA GLU A 244 -23.07 -16.37 -20.39
C GLU A 244 -21.93 -17.40 -20.50
N GLN A 245 -20.67 -16.98 -20.39
CA GLN A 245 -19.52 -17.87 -20.47
C GLN A 245 -19.33 -18.72 -19.21
N GLU A 246 -18.62 -19.84 -19.37
CA GLU A 246 -18.15 -20.64 -18.24
C GLU A 246 -17.12 -19.86 -17.39
N LEU A 247 -16.91 -20.31 -16.15
CA LEU A 247 -15.90 -19.72 -15.27
C LEU A 247 -14.52 -19.82 -15.92
N PRO A 248 -13.74 -18.72 -15.96
CA PRO A 248 -12.35 -18.78 -16.39
C PRO A 248 -11.53 -19.72 -15.50
N ASP A 249 -10.64 -20.51 -16.10
CA ASP A 249 -9.69 -21.36 -15.37
C ASP A 249 -8.59 -20.53 -14.66
N ASP A 250 -8.29 -19.33 -15.16
CA ASP A 250 -7.27 -18.44 -14.62
C ASP A 250 -7.89 -17.32 -13.76
N ASP A 251 -7.38 -17.16 -12.53
CA ASP A 251 -7.88 -16.17 -11.58
C ASP A 251 -7.77 -14.72 -12.09
N THR A 252 -6.78 -14.41 -12.93
CA THR A 252 -6.61 -13.07 -13.52
C THR A 252 -7.75 -12.77 -14.47
N ASP A 253 -8.14 -13.75 -15.29
CA ASP A 253 -9.24 -13.60 -16.23
C ASP A 253 -10.59 -13.54 -15.49
N LEU A 254 -10.75 -14.31 -14.40
CA LEU A 254 -11.90 -14.16 -13.49
C LEU A 254 -12.00 -12.73 -12.93
N ILE A 255 -10.88 -12.13 -12.48
CA ILE A 255 -10.84 -10.74 -12.01
C ILE A 255 -11.21 -9.75 -13.12
N LYS A 256 -10.72 -9.95 -14.36
CA LYS A 256 -11.06 -9.09 -15.52
C LYS A 256 -12.54 -9.14 -15.85
N VAL A 257 -13.14 -10.33 -15.85
CA VAL A 257 -14.58 -10.51 -16.11
C VAL A 257 -15.41 -9.73 -15.09
N ILE A 258 -15.10 -9.91 -13.80
CA ILE A 258 -15.77 -9.18 -12.72
C ILE A 258 -15.61 -7.67 -12.89
N ALA A 259 -14.39 -7.19 -13.15
CA ALA A 259 -14.13 -5.75 -13.34
C ALA A 259 -14.92 -5.17 -14.53
N ALA A 260 -15.03 -5.91 -15.64
CA ALA A 260 -15.79 -5.49 -16.82
C ALA A 260 -17.29 -5.41 -16.54
N LEU A 261 -17.88 -6.44 -15.93
CA LEU A 261 -19.31 -6.47 -15.58
C LEU A 261 -19.67 -5.34 -14.60
N LEU A 262 -18.85 -5.13 -13.57
CA LEU A 262 -19.09 -4.07 -12.58
C LEU A 262 -18.92 -2.66 -13.16
N SER A 263 -18.02 -2.48 -14.14
CA SER A 263 -17.87 -1.19 -14.86
C SER A 263 -19.13 -0.81 -15.63
N LEU A 264 -19.89 -1.80 -16.10
CA LEU A 264 -21.18 -1.63 -16.79
C LEU A 264 -22.40 -1.74 -15.86
N ASP A 265 -22.14 -1.72 -14.55
CA ASP A 265 -23.18 -1.74 -13.52
C ASP A 265 -24.06 -3.01 -13.54
N MET A 266 -23.49 -4.11 -14.06
CA MET A 266 -24.09 -5.45 -14.18
C MET A 266 -23.73 -6.32 -12.97
N GLY A 267 -24.11 -5.84 -11.78
CA GLY A 267 -23.78 -6.52 -10.53
C GLY A 267 -24.46 -7.86 -10.35
N ASP A 268 -25.68 -8.02 -10.85
CA ASP A 268 -26.44 -9.27 -10.75
C ASP A 268 -25.75 -10.38 -11.54
N GLU A 269 -25.28 -10.07 -12.73
CA GLU A 269 -24.53 -10.96 -13.62
C GLU A 269 -23.14 -11.29 -13.05
N ALA A 270 -22.50 -10.34 -12.36
CA ALA A 270 -21.19 -10.54 -11.73
C ALA A 270 -21.21 -11.48 -10.51
N ARG A 271 -22.38 -11.72 -9.89
CA ARG A 271 -22.49 -12.49 -8.62
C ARG A 271 -21.89 -13.89 -8.72
N TYR A 272 -22.15 -14.60 -9.81
CA TYR A 272 -21.64 -15.96 -10.00
C TYR A 272 -20.10 -16.01 -10.00
N PHE A 273 -19.47 -15.08 -10.71
CA PHE A 273 -18.01 -14.94 -10.75
C PHE A 273 -17.44 -14.45 -9.41
N LEU A 274 -18.12 -13.51 -8.75
CA LEU A 274 -17.75 -13.01 -7.43
C LEU A 274 -17.82 -14.09 -6.34
N ASP A 275 -18.78 -15.00 -6.43
CA ASP A 275 -18.90 -16.13 -5.51
C ASP A 275 -17.71 -17.06 -5.61
N GLU A 276 -17.26 -17.37 -6.84
CA GLU A 276 -16.06 -18.15 -7.10
C GLU A 276 -14.82 -17.42 -6.57
N LEU A 277 -14.63 -16.14 -6.93
CA LEU A 277 -13.49 -15.35 -6.46
C LEU A 277 -13.46 -15.24 -4.93
N CYS A 278 -14.62 -15.12 -4.27
CA CYS A 278 -14.70 -15.13 -2.80
C CYS A 278 -14.35 -16.49 -2.18
N ALA A 279 -14.51 -17.59 -2.90
CA ALA A 279 -14.16 -18.92 -2.42
C ALA A 279 -12.64 -19.11 -2.41
N ILE A 280 -11.97 -18.62 -3.47
CA ILE A 280 -10.52 -18.74 -3.64
C ILE A 280 -9.72 -17.62 -2.97
N GLN A 281 -10.22 -16.37 -2.98
CA GLN A 281 -9.55 -15.17 -2.50
C GLN A 281 -10.50 -14.31 -1.65
N PRO A 282 -10.81 -14.73 -0.40
CA PRO A 282 -11.72 -14.00 0.49
C PRO A 282 -11.05 -12.75 1.10
N THR A 283 -10.61 -11.81 0.27
CA THR A 283 -9.98 -10.55 0.71
C THR A 283 -11.03 -9.50 1.06
N PRO A 284 -10.71 -8.49 1.90
CA PRO A 284 -11.63 -7.41 2.22
C PRO A 284 -12.22 -6.75 0.97
N LEU A 285 -11.38 -6.44 -0.02
CA LEU A 285 -11.78 -5.87 -1.31
C LEU A 285 -12.86 -6.69 -2.01
N VAL A 286 -12.59 -7.99 -2.21
CA VAL A 286 -13.50 -8.89 -2.93
C VAL A 286 -14.80 -9.06 -2.15
N LEU A 287 -14.72 -9.23 -0.82
CA LEU A 287 -15.89 -9.39 0.04
C LEU A 287 -16.77 -8.13 0.10
N THR A 288 -16.17 -6.93 0.10
CA THR A 288 -16.95 -5.68 0.06
C THR A 288 -17.63 -5.49 -1.29
N ILE A 289 -16.93 -5.74 -2.40
CA ILE A 289 -17.52 -5.63 -3.74
C ILE A 289 -18.68 -6.63 -3.92
N ALA A 290 -18.50 -7.87 -3.48
CA ALA A 290 -19.57 -8.87 -3.47
C ALA A 290 -20.76 -8.40 -2.63
N ALA A 291 -20.53 -7.84 -1.44
CA ALA A 291 -21.61 -7.29 -0.62
C ALA A 291 -22.35 -6.13 -1.30
N GLU A 292 -21.66 -5.29 -2.08
CA GLU A 292 -22.27 -4.21 -2.84
C GLU A 292 -23.17 -4.72 -3.97
N ALA A 293 -22.74 -5.76 -4.70
CA ALA A 293 -23.58 -6.46 -5.68
C ALA A 293 -24.84 -7.03 -5.02
N GLU A 294 -24.69 -7.68 -3.86
CA GLU A 294 -25.81 -8.23 -3.11
C GLU A 294 -26.77 -7.14 -2.59
N ILE A 295 -26.23 -6.00 -2.14
CA ILE A 295 -27.01 -4.82 -1.77
C ILE A 295 -27.83 -4.30 -2.95
N ASN A 296 -27.23 -4.22 -4.13
CA ASN A 296 -27.87 -3.71 -5.35
C ASN A 296 -28.96 -4.64 -5.87
N SER A 297 -28.77 -5.95 -5.73
CA SER A 297 -29.78 -6.97 -6.05
C SER A 297 -30.93 -7.04 -5.03
N GLY A 298 -30.71 -6.48 -3.83
CA GLY A 298 -31.67 -6.47 -2.73
C GLY A 298 -31.56 -7.64 -1.75
N ASP A 299 -30.58 -8.55 -1.94
CA ASP A 299 -30.29 -9.65 -1.03
C ASP A 299 -29.47 -9.18 0.19
N ARG A 300 -30.18 -8.68 1.20
CA ARG A 300 -29.57 -8.12 2.41
C ARG A 300 -28.90 -9.16 3.28
N ASP A 301 -29.38 -10.41 3.26
CA ASP A 301 -28.86 -11.45 4.14
C ASP A 301 -27.54 -11.98 3.57
N ALA A 302 -27.46 -12.18 2.25
CA ALA A 302 -26.18 -12.47 1.58
C ALA A 302 -25.16 -11.33 1.77
N ALA A 303 -25.58 -10.07 1.59
CA ALA A 303 -24.70 -8.93 1.82
C ALA A 303 -24.16 -8.88 3.27
N ARG A 304 -25.00 -9.15 4.27
CA ARG A 304 -24.58 -9.19 5.68
C ARG A 304 -23.61 -10.31 5.97
N ASP A 305 -23.80 -11.49 5.37
CA ASP A 305 -22.85 -12.60 5.47
C ASP A 305 -21.47 -12.22 4.91
N ARG A 306 -21.43 -11.66 3.70
CA ARG A 306 -20.19 -11.17 3.06
C ARG A 306 -19.47 -10.14 3.93
N LEU A 307 -20.20 -9.18 4.48
CA LEU A 307 -19.65 -8.15 5.37
C LEU A 307 -19.18 -8.71 6.72
N ALA A 308 -19.89 -9.69 7.29
CA ALA A 308 -19.46 -10.35 8.52
C ALA A 308 -18.16 -11.15 8.30
N ARG A 309 -18.02 -11.81 7.14
CA ARG A 309 -16.77 -12.47 6.75
C ARG A 309 -15.64 -11.46 6.55
N CYS A 310 -15.91 -10.33 5.91
CA CYS A 310 -14.95 -9.23 5.76
C CYS A 310 -14.44 -8.75 7.12
N LEU A 311 -15.34 -8.50 8.08
CA LEU A 311 -14.99 -8.05 9.43
C LEU A 311 -14.36 -9.13 10.30
N THR A 312 -14.48 -10.42 9.93
CA THR A 312 -13.71 -11.49 10.57
C THR A 312 -12.24 -11.40 10.17
N VAL A 313 -11.97 -11.10 8.90
CA VAL A 313 -10.62 -10.93 8.34
C VAL A 313 -9.98 -9.61 8.80
N ASP A 314 -10.70 -8.50 8.63
CA ASP A 314 -10.27 -7.15 8.98
C ASP A 314 -11.33 -6.47 9.88
N PRO A 315 -11.27 -6.65 11.20
CA PRO A 315 -12.24 -6.09 12.15
C PRO A 315 -12.35 -4.56 12.11
N ASP A 316 -11.31 -3.88 11.64
CA ASP A 316 -11.23 -2.43 11.59
C ASP A 316 -11.67 -1.86 10.23
N ASN A 317 -12.15 -2.71 9.32
CA ASN A 317 -12.55 -2.30 7.98
C ASN A 317 -13.72 -1.29 8.00
N THR A 318 -13.40 -0.01 7.78
CA THR A 318 -14.37 1.10 7.86
C THR A 318 -15.46 1.01 6.79
N VAL A 319 -15.11 0.50 5.61
CA VAL A 319 -16.03 0.36 4.47
C VAL A 319 -17.06 -0.73 4.77
N ALA A 320 -16.61 -1.88 5.26
CA ALA A 320 -17.51 -2.97 5.67
C ALA A 320 -18.44 -2.54 6.81
N LYS A 321 -17.93 -1.81 7.82
CA LYS A 321 -18.76 -1.23 8.89
C LYS A 321 -19.82 -0.25 8.34
N TYR A 322 -19.44 0.57 7.36
CA TYR A 322 -20.36 1.51 6.70
C TYR A 322 -21.46 0.78 5.91
N LEU A 323 -21.08 -0.19 5.06
CA LEU A 323 -22.01 -0.98 4.27
C LEU A 323 -22.96 -1.77 5.18
N LEU A 324 -22.47 -2.34 6.28
CA LEU A 324 -23.31 -3.07 7.24
C LEU A 324 -24.39 -2.16 7.84
N LYS A 325 -24.03 -0.94 8.25
CA LYS A 325 -25.00 0.08 8.68
C LYS A 325 -26.00 0.42 7.58
N LYS A 326 -25.56 0.50 6.32
CA LYS A 326 -26.43 0.76 5.15
C LYS A 326 -27.44 -0.37 4.95
N THR A 327 -27.05 -1.65 5.10
CA THR A 327 -27.97 -2.80 4.98
C THR A 327 -29.08 -2.82 6.06
N ALA A 328 -28.89 -2.09 7.17
CA ALA A 328 -29.91 -1.94 8.21
C ALA A 328 -30.89 -0.79 7.93
N SER A 329 -30.59 0.10 6.98
CA SER A 329 -31.43 1.25 6.63
C SER A 329 -32.59 0.88 5.72
N LYS A 330 -33.77 1.49 5.95
CA LYS A 330 -34.95 1.35 5.08
C LYS A 330 -34.88 2.17 3.78
N ARG A 331 -34.03 3.20 3.74
CA ARG A 331 -33.82 4.06 2.55
C ARG A 331 -32.46 3.71 1.97
N MET A 332 -32.43 2.68 1.12
CA MET A 332 -31.21 2.25 0.46
C MET A 332 -31.25 2.74 -0.98
N GLY A 333 -30.31 3.63 -1.32
CA GLY A 333 -29.94 3.85 -2.72
C GLY A 333 -28.91 2.83 -3.17
N LYS A 334 -28.64 2.79 -4.47
CA LYS A 334 -27.61 1.95 -5.08
C LYS A 334 -26.27 2.09 -4.35
N ALA A 335 -25.57 0.99 -4.14
CA ALA A 335 -24.16 0.98 -3.74
C ALA A 335 -23.29 1.21 -4.99
N GLU A 336 -22.26 2.03 -4.83
CA GLU A 336 -21.21 2.19 -5.82
C GLU A 336 -20.31 0.96 -5.72
N TYR A 337 -19.85 0.36 -6.83
CA TYR A 337 -18.87 -0.73 -6.78
C TYR A 337 -17.49 -0.15 -6.51
N SER A 338 -17.14 0.00 -5.23
CA SER A 338 -15.94 0.72 -4.84
C SER A 338 -15.36 0.17 -3.55
N PRO A 339 -14.03 -0.07 -3.48
CA PRO A 339 -13.35 -0.29 -2.21
C PRO A 339 -13.35 0.90 -1.26
N ASP A 340 -13.79 2.08 -1.70
CA ASP A 340 -13.72 3.31 -0.94
C ASP A 340 -15.11 3.80 -0.51
N LEU A 341 -15.19 4.46 0.63
CA LEU A 341 -16.39 5.16 1.08
C LEU A 341 -16.83 6.23 0.06
N PRO A 342 -18.15 6.45 -0.10
CA PRO A 342 -18.64 7.50 -0.96
C PRO A 342 -18.08 8.87 -0.59
N ASN A 343 -17.71 9.68 -1.59
CA ASN A 343 -17.09 11.00 -1.39
C ASN A 343 -17.83 11.93 -0.41
N LYS A 344 -19.16 11.86 -0.36
CA LYS A 344 -19.97 12.66 0.57
C LYS A 344 -19.74 12.25 2.02
N VAL A 345 -19.56 10.95 2.28
CA VAL A 345 -19.27 10.40 3.62
C VAL A 345 -17.86 10.83 4.04
N VAL A 346 -16.87 10.67 3.15
CA VAL A 346 -15.48 11.08 3.40
C VAL A 346 -15.37 12.58 3.71
N ARG A 347 -16.07 13.44 2.95
CA ARG A 347 -16.12 14.89 3.23
C ARG A 347 -16.67 15.22 4.61
N GLY A 348 -17.72 14.52 5.05
CA GLY A 348 -18.29 14.69 6.39
C GLY A 348 -17.32 14.28 7.49
N MET A 349 -16.65 13.13 7.32
CA MET A 349 -15.62 12.64 8.22
C MET A 349 -14.45 13.65 8.32
N TYR A 350 -13.94 14.11 7.19
CA TYR A 350 -12.87 15.09 7.10
C TYR A 350 -13.25 16.42 7.76
N GLY A 351 -14.45 16.97 7.46
CA GLY A 351 -14.89 18.26 8.00
C GLY A 351 -14.89 18.29 9.53
N ARG A 352 -15.34 17.20 10.18
CA ARG A 352 -15.29 17.05 11.64
C ARG A 352 -13.85 17.09 12.17
N VAL A 353 -12.96 16.30 11.58
CA VAL A 353 -11.56 16.22 12.05
C VAL A 353 -10.82 17.54 11.81
N ALA A 354 -11.04 18.18 10.67
CA ALA A 354 -10.45 19.49 10.37
C ALA A 354 -10.88 20.56 11.39
N GLU A 355 -12.15 20.55 11.83
CA GLU A 355 -12.63 21.45 12.88
C GLU A 355 -11.93 21.19 14.23
N LEU A 356 -11.75 19.93 14.61
CA LEU A 356 -11.02 19.56 15.84
C LEU A 356 -9.56 20.03 15.79
N ILE A 357 -8.88 19.82 14.67
CA ILE A 357 -7.51 20.27 14.44
C ILE A 357 -7.42 21.81 14.52
N ALA A 358 -8.31 22.52 13.83
CA ALA A 358 -8.32 23.99 13.79
C ALA A 358 -8.63 24.63 15.16
N THR A 359 -9.48 23.98 15.96
CA THR A 359 -9.88 24.49 17.28
C THR A 359 -9.00 23.98 18.42
N GLY A 360 -8.15 22.98 18.18
CA GLY A 360 -7.36 22.30 19.20
C GLY A 360 -8.21 21.57 20.25
N ARG A 361 -9.48 21.29 19.95
CA ARG A 361 -10.40 20.59 20.85
C ARG A 361 -10.16 19.08 20.75
N GLN A 362 -10.23 18.41 21.90
CA GLN A 362 -10.34 16.96 21.90
C GLN A 362 -11.77 16.53 21.59
N ASP A 363 -11.90 15.43 20.87
CA ASP A 363 -13.19 14.79 20.63
C ASP A 363 -13.63 14.04 21.89
N ASP A 364 -14.94 14.01 22.14
CA ASP A 364 -15.55 13.19 23.19
C ASP A 364 -15.42 11.68 22.86
N ASP A 365 -15.24 11.34 21.58
CA ASP A 365 -14.90 9.99 21.10
C ASP A 365 -13.58 9.98 20.29
N PRO A 366 -12.43 9.90 20.98
CA PRO A 366 -11.12 9.82 20.33
C PRO A 366 -10.95 8.60 19.43
N ALA A 367 -11.62 7.48 19.72
CA ALA A 367 -11.51 6.26 18.93
C ALA A 367 -12.10 6.45 17.52
N SER A 368 -13.28 7.08 17.43
CA SER A 368 -13.89 7.46 16.16
C SER A 368 -13.04 8.44 15.35
N THR A 369 -12.38 9.38 16.02
CA THR A 369 -11.45 10.32 15.37
C THR A 369 -10.21 9.60 14.86
N ASN A 370 -9.64 8.68 15.64
CA ASN A 370 -8.51 7.88 15.22
C ASN A 370 -8.85 6.99 14.00
N GLU A 371 -10.02 6.32 14.01
CA GLU A 371 -10.51 5.54 12.86
C GLU A 371 -10.67 6.42 11.62
N THR A 372 -11.21 7.63 11.77
CA THR A 372 -11.36 8.59 10.68
C THR A 372 -10.02 9.01 10.08
N VAL A 373 -9.05 9.36 10.92
CA VAL A 373 -7.71 9.79 10.46
C VAL A 373 -7.00 8.63 9.77
N ARG A 374 -7.06 7.40 10.34
CA ARG A 374 -6.50 6.19 9.70
C ARG A 374 -7.10 5.95 8.32
N TYR A 375 -8.43 6.04 8.19
CA TYR A 375 -9.11 5.88 6.92
C TYR A 375 -8.66 6.95 5.92
N ILE A 376 -8.61 8.23 6.30
CA ILE A 376 -8.24 9.31 5.38
C ILE A 376 -6.78 9.17 4.91
N LEU A 377 -5.86 8.80 5.81
CA LEU A 377 -4.44 8.62 5.47
C LEU A 377 -4.18 7.40 4.57
N SER A 378 -5.04 6.38 4.62
CA SER A 378 -4.86 5.13 3.87
C SER A 378 -5.70 5.04 2.59
N ARG A 379 -6.92 5.62 2.59
CA ARG A 379 -7.95 5.47 1.54
C ARG A 379 -8.69 6.77 1.21
N GLY A 380 -8.32 7.87 1.86
CA GLY A 380 -8.98 9.16 1.65
C GLY A 380 -8.56 9.85 0.35
N ASN A 381 -9.24 10.94 0.03
CA ASN A 381 -8.78 11.86 -1.02
C ASN A 381 -7.39 12.42 -0.65
N ILE A 382 -6.45 12.39 -1.59
CA ILE A 382 -5.06 12.85 -1.39
C ILE A 382 -5.01 14.25 -0.77
N SER A 383 -5.86 15.18 -1.21
CA SER A 383 -5.87 16.55 -0.65
C SER A 383 -6.25 16.58 0.83
N ALA A 384 -7.19 15.72 1.26
CA ALA A 384 -7.56 15.60 2.66
C ALA A 384 -6.45 14.94 3.49
N ALA A 385 -5.80 13.90 2.96
CA ALA A 385 -4.68 13.25 3.61
C ALA A 385 -3.49 14.19 3.80
N VAL A 386 -3.15 14.99 2.78
CA VAL A 386 -2.10 16.02 2.85
C VAL A 386 -2.42 17.05 3.94
N TYR A 387 -3.65 17.59 3.97
CA TYR A 387 -4.05 18.54 5.00
C TYR A 387 -3.90 17.95 6.42
N LEU A 388 -4.39 16.73 6.64
CA LEU A 388 -4.26 16.07 7.94
C LEU A 388 -2.79 15.80 8.31
N ALA A 389 -1.93 15.45 7.35
CA ALA A 389 -0.50 15.26 7.58
C ALA A 389 0.24 16.58 7.89
N GLU A 390 -0.25 17.70 7.37
CA GLU A 390 0.32 19.03 7.61
C GLU A 390 -0.04 19.56 9.01
N ASP A 391 -1.33 19.59 9.35
CA ASP A 391 -1.79 20.26 10.57
C ASP A 391 -2.05 19.29 11.75
N GLY A 392 -2.38 18.04 11.46
CA GLY A 392 -2.76 17.04 12.45
C GLY A 392 -1.66 16.76 13.49
N PRO A 393 -0.42 16.38 13.10
CA PRO A 393 0.66 16.07 14.03
C PRO A 393 0.99 17.21 15.01
N ALA A 394 0.71 18.45 14.61
CA ALA A 394 0.97 19.66 15.37
C ALA A 394 -0.13 19.99 16.40
N SER A 395 -1.35 19.48 16.19
CA SER A 395 -2.54 19.77 17.00
C SER A 395 -2.68 18.87 18.23
N GLY A 396 -2.03 17.71 18.24
CA GLY A 396 -2.22 16.65 19.25
C GLY A 396 -3.48 15.81 19.04
N VAL A 397 -4.34 16.15 18.08
CA VAL A 397 -5.50 15.34 17.69
C VAL A 397 -5.01 14.10 16.95
N ALA A 398 -5.43 12.91 17.40
CA ALA A 398 -5.05 11.61 16.83
C ALA A 398 -3.52 11.41 16.68
N GLU A 399 -2.73 11.96 17.60
CA GLU A 399 -1.26 11.88 17.54
C GLU A 399 -0.73 10.46 17.36
N GLU A 400 -1.30 9.49 18.09
CA GLU A 400 -0.93 8.07 18.02
C GLU A 400 -1.11 7.52 16.59
N VAL A 401 -2.14 7.95 15.86
CA VAL A 401 -2.38 7.51 14.48
C VAL A 401 -1.27 7.98 13.54
N PHE A 402 -0.78 9.21 13.72
CA PHE A 402 0.33 9.70 12.90
C PHE A 402 1.64 8.98 13.21
N LEU A 403 1.88 8.62 14.47
CA LEU A 403 3.03 7.80 14.86
C LEU A 403 2.91 6.37 14.32
N ASP A 404 1.74 5.75 14.43
CA ASP A 404 1.42 4.45 13.83
C ASP A 404 1.73 4.49 12.33
N TYR A 405 1.24 5.52 11.63
CA TYR A 405 1.43 5.69 10.18
C TYR A 405 2.90 5.84 9.77
N LEU A 406 3.75 6.47 10.59
CA LEU A 406 5.19 6.55 10.32
C LEU A 406 5.86 5.17 10.37
N THR A 407 5.34 4.24 11.15
CA THR A 407 5.86 2.87 11.27
C THR A 407 5.16 1.84 10.39
N ASP A 408 4.04 2.23 9.78
CA ASP A 408 3.31 1.38 8.84
C ASP A 408 4.12 1.18 7.55
N ILE A 409 4.33 -0.07 7.15
CA ILE A 409 5.07 -0.40 5.93
C ILE A 409 4.35 0.13 4.68
N GLU A 410 3.02 0.19 4.71
CA GLU A 410 2.21 0.55 3.54
C GLU A 410 2.01 2.07 3.36
N GLY A 411 2.40 2.87 4.36
CA GLY A 411 2.19 4.33 4.32
C GLY A 411 3.01 5.04 3.24
N LEU A 412 2.38 6.02 2.58
CA LEU A 412 2.97 6.81 1.49
C LEU A 412 4.20 7.59 1.99
N PRO A 413 5.37 7.43 1.35
CA PRO A 413 6.59 8.15 1.70
C PRO A 413 6.40 9.68 1.77
N SER A 414 5.65 10.26 0.82
CA SER A 414 5.38 11.69 0.79
C SER A 414 4.60 12.19 2.01
N LEU A 415 3.60 11.42 2.49
CA LEU A 415 2.86 11.71 3.72
C LEU A 415 3.73 11.49 4.96
N LYS A 416 4.52 10.41 5.01
CA LYS A 416 5.48 10.16 6.11
C LYS A 416 6.47 11.30 6.26
N ARG A 417 7.03 11.81 5.15
CA ARG A 417 7.90 12.98 5.12
C ARG A 417 7.21 14.21 5.71
N THR A 418 5.98 14.50 5.28
CA THR A 418 5.20 15.64 5.77
C THR A 418 4.92 15.52 7.27
N ILE A 419 4.48 14.35 7.73
CA ILE A 419 4.22 14.08 9.15
C ILE A 419 5.50 14.27 9.97
N LEU A 420 6.60 13.65 9.53
CA LEU A 420 7.90 13.71 10.21
C LEU A 420 8.45 15.13 10.27
N TYR A 421 8.36 15.89 9.17
CA TYR A 421 8.71 17.30 9.12
C TYR A 421 7.95 18.11 10.19
N ASN A 422 6.63 17.95 10.27
CA ASN A 422 5.81 18.69 11.24
C ASN A 422 6.11 18.28 12.69
N MET A 423 6.42 17.01 12.94
CA MET A 423 6.89 16.56 14.25
C MET A 423 8.24 17.16 14.63
N PHE A 424 9.20 17.22 13.70
CA PHE A 424 10.46 17.95 13.92
C PHE A 424 10.22 19.43 14.17
N MET A 425 9.26 20.06 13.47
CA MET A 425 8.90 21.45 13.70
C MET A 425 8.48 21.72 15.14
N LYS A 426 7.82 20.74 15.78
CA LYS A 426 7.43 20.72 17.19
C LYS A 426 8.53 20.27 18.17
N LYS A 427 9.77 20.11 17.71
CA LYS A 427 10.92 19.66 18.52
C LYS A 427 10.73 18.25 19.10
N LYS A 428 9.92 17.41 18.46
CA LYS A 428 9.93 15.97 18.75
C LYS A 428 11.22 15.36 18.17
N ASN A 429 11.74 14.37 18.89
CA ASN A 429 12.96 13.65 18.58
C ASN A 429 12.74 12.16 18.81
N ASP A 430 13.66 11.34 18.32
CA ASP A 430 13.63 9.88 18.44
C ASP A 430 12.32 9.28 17.91
N ILE A 431 11.89 9.76 16.74
CA ILE A 431 10.64 9.37 16.12
C ILE A 431 10.87 8.06 15.33
N PRO A 432 10.16 6.97 15.63
CA PRO A 432 10.29 5.74 14.86
C PRO A 432 9.71 5.95 13.45
N LEU A 433 10.42 5.44 12.45
CA LEU A 433 10.03 5.53 11.05
C LEU A 433 10.33 4.21 10.36
N TYR A 434 9.39 3.74 9.55
CA TYR A 434 9.60 2.73 8.55
C TYR A 434 9.28 3.31 7.18
N SER A 435 10.26 3.34 6.27
CA SER A 435 10.01 3.68 4.87
C SER A 435 10.42 2.53 3.97
N PHE A 436 11.72 2.23 3.93
CA PHE A 436 12.32 1.10 3.20
C PHE A 436 13.14 0.20 4.14
N GLY A 437 12.75 0.23 5.43
CA GLY A 437 13.52 -0.25 6.57
C GLY A 437 13.24 0.62 7.80
N TYR A 438 13.46 0.06 8.99
CA TYR A 438 13.24 0.76 10.24
C TYR A 438 14.44 1.64 10.63
N VAL A 439 14.15 2.89 10.95
CA VAL A 439 15.11 3.85 11.50
C VAL A 439 14.47 4.66 12.64
N THR A 440 15.31 5.28 13.47
CA THR A 440 14.86 6.25 14.47
C THR A 440 15.30 7.65 14.04
N ALA A 441 14.33 8.44 13.60
CA ALA A 441 14.54 9.76 13.07
C ALA A 441 14.77 10.78 14.20
N ARG A 442 15.89 11.49 14.15
CA ARG A 442 16.30 12.48 15.15
C ARG A 442 16.44 13.84 14.49
N ALA A 443 15.89 14.89 15.10
CA ALA A 443 16.25 16.24 14.68
C ALA A 443 17.73 16.48 15.08
N GLY A 444 18.54 17.00 14.15
CA GLY A 444 19.94 17.30 14.44
C GLY A 444 20.10 18.23 15.64
N ALA A 445 21.24 18.11 16.32
CA ALA A 445 21.50 18.85 17.53
C ALA A 445 21.95 20.29 17.22
N HIS A 446 21.26 21.27 17.81
CA HIS A 446 21.68 22.68 17.91
C HIS A 446 21.79 23.49 16.60
N ILE A 447 20.65 23.94 16.09
CA ILE A 447 20.62 25.03 15.10
C ILE A 447 20.36 26.36 15.81
N ARG A 448 21.33 27.29 15.78
CA ARG A 448 21.22 28.63 16.39
C ARG A 448 21.47 29.73 15.36
N GLY A 449 20.78 30.85 15.53
CA GLY A 449 20.99 32.04 14.70
C GLY A 449 20.57 31.85 13.24
N VAL A 450 19.50 31.08 13.00
CA VAL A 450 18.87 30.88 11.68
C VAL A 450 17.48 31.49 11.63
N THR A 451 17.02 31.84 10.43
CA THR A 451 15.63 32.27 10.19
C THR A 451 14.66 31.09 10.30
N GLU A 452 13.37 31.39 10.42
CA GLU A 452 12.32 30.35 10.44
C GLU A 452 12.27 29.57 9.13
N THR A 453 12.43 30.26 7.99
CA THR A 453 12.49 29.64 6.66
C THR A 453 13.70 28.73 6.50
N GLU A 454 14.87 29.15 7.00
CA GLU A 454 16.08 28.35 7.06
C GLU A 454 15.86 27.07 7.88
N LEU A 455 15.29 27.20 9.09
CA LEU A 455 14.98 26.06 9.95
C LEU A 455 13.96 25.10 9.31
N ALA A 456 12.93 25.64 8.64
CA ALA A 456 11.92 24.86 7.94
C ALA A 456 12.54 24.08 6.76
N ALA A 457 13.40 24.72 5.96
CA ALA A 457 14.12 24.06 4.87
C ALA A 457 14.99 22.90 5.37
N TYR A 458 15.77 23.13 6.43
CA TYR A 458 16.59 22.08 7.05
C TYR A 458 15.74 20.89 7.53
N ARG A 459 14.66 21.15 8.30
CA ARG A 459 13.83 20.07 8.85
C ARG A 459 13.10 19.30 7.76
N TYR A 460 12.72 19.97 6.68
CA TYR A 460 12.10 19.32 5.53
C TYR A 460 13.11 18.45 4.77
N ALA A 461 14.35 18.94 4.57
CA ALA A 461 15.45 18.14 4.01
C ALA A 461 15.73 16.90 4.85
N LEU A 462 15.83 17.07 6.17
CA LEU A 462 16.07 15.98 7.11
C LEU A 462 14.94 14.93 7.09
N ALA A 463 13.68 15.37 7.09
CA ALA A 463 12.54 14.45 6.97
C ALA A 463 12.57 13.69 5.64
N THR A 464 12.89 14.36 4.54
CA THR A 464 13.00 13.75 3.20
C THR A 464 14.10 12.71 3.17
N TYR A 465 15.25 13.01 3.78
CA TYR A 465 16.37 12.10 3.87
C TYR A 465 16.03 10.81 4.62
N TYR A 466 15.44 10.91 5.81
CA TYR A 466 15.05 9.72 6.58
C TYR A 466 14.05 8.83 5.84
N VAL A 467 13.19 9.42 5.01
CA VAL A 467 12.17 8.68 4.26
C VAL A 467 12.73 8.05 2.99
N TYR A 468 13.54 8.77 2.20
CA TYR A 468 13.90 8.34 0.84
C TYR A 468 15.36 7.93 0.67
N CYS A 469 16.26 8.29 1.58
CA CYS A 469 17.69 8.06 1.41
C CYS A 469 18.17 6.90 2.29
N LYS A 470 18.87 5.93 1.70
CA LYS A 470 19.25 4.70 2.39
C LYS A 470 20.52 4.80 3.24
N GLU A 471 21.47 5.74 3.04
CA GLU A 471 22.65 5.86 3.91
C GLU A 471 23.58 7.06 3.58
N GLY A 472 24.40 7.48 4.56
CA GLY A 472 25.74 8.03 4.33
C GLY A 472 25.96 9.56 4.29
N ALA A 473 24.92 10.39 4.31
CA ALA A 473 25.07 11.84 4.20
C ALA A 473 24.92 12.54 5.56
N ASP A 474 25.93 13.32 5.94
CA ASP A 474 25.89 14.20 7.11
C ASP A 474 25.15 15.49 6.74
N ILE A 475 23.82 15.45 6.82
CA ILE A 475 22.94 16.59 6.52
C ILE A 475 23.25 17.78 7.41
N ASP A 476 23.62 17.55 8.66
CA ASP A 476 23.92 18.61 9.62
C ASP A 476 25.12 19.42 9.14
N LYS A 477 26.18 18.73 8.71
CA LYS A 477 27.38 19.38 8.15
C LYS A 477 27.08 20.16 6.87
N VAL A 478 26.33 19.57 5.94
CA VAL A 478 26.03 20.19 4.64
C VAL A 478 25.14 21.41 4.83
N TRP A 479 24.20 21.34 5.77
CA TRP A 479 23.34 22.44 6.14
C TRP A 479 24.14 23.66 6.61
N GLU A 480 25.10 23.49 7.52
CA GLU A 480 25.95 24.58 8.02
C GLU A 480 26.71 25.27 6.87
N ASP A 481 27.24 24.48 5.95
CA ASP A 481 27.91 24.95 4.75
C ASP A 481 26.94 25.72 3.83
N CYS A 482 25.73 25.19 3.59
CA CYS A 482 24.70 25.82 2.78
C CYS A 482 24.27 27.19 3.34
N VAL A 483 24.01 27.28 4.64
CA VAL A 483 23.63 28.54 5.31
C VAL A 483 24.75 29.58 5.17
N GLY A 484 26.01 29.17 5.34
CA GLY A 484 27.15 30.04 5.12
C GLY A 484 27.22 30.58 3.69
N ALA A 485 26.96 29.73 2.69
CA ALA A 485 26.94 30.13 1.29
C ALA A 485 25.74 31.03 0.94
N PHE A 486 24.54 30.71 1.42
CA PHE A 486 23.32 31.53 1.23
C PHE A 486 23.53 32.95 1.73
N ARG A 487 24.08 33.10 2.94
CA ARG A 487 24.38 34.43 3.53
C ARG A 487 25.49 35.16 2.79
N ALA A 488 26.53 34.46 2.36
CA ALA A 488 27.66 35.07 1.65
C ALA A 488 27.30 35.50 0.21
N LEU A 489 26.32 34.83 -0.41
CA LEU A 489 25.87 35.10 -1.77
C LEU A 489 24.60 35.98 -1.82
N ASP A 490 24.03 36.32 -0.67
CA ASP A 490 22.72 37.00 -0.55
C ASP A 490 21.60 36.26 -1.33
N ILE A 491 21.60 34.93 -1.20
CA ILE A 491 20.61 34.05 -1.84
C ILE A 491 19.70 33.49 -0.76
N SER A 492 18.40 33.78 -0.85
CA SER A 492 17.37 33.10 -0.07
C SER A 492 16.56 32.19 -0.97
N PRO A 493 16.30 30.93 -0.58
CA PRO A 493 15.26 30.13 -1.20
C PRO A 493 13.90 30.86 -1.13
N SER A 494 13.08 30.69 -2.16
CA SER A 494 11.71 31.21 -2.21
C SER A 494 10.80 30.60 -1.13
N ASP A 495 11.04 29.33 -0.79
CA ASP A 495 10.30 28.58 0.23
C ASP A 495 11.17 27.48 0.89
N SER A 496 10.59 26.80 1.88
CA SER A 496 11.26 25.71 2.60
C SER A 496 11.56 24.48 1.72
N ARG A 497 10.74 24.22 0.68
CA ARG A 497 10.92 23.08 -0.23
C ARG A 497 12.11 23.32 -1.16
N THR A 498 12.20 24.49 -1.76
CA THR A 498 13.34 24.90 -2.59
C THR A 498 14.63 24.86 -1.78
N GLY A 499 14.60 25.38 -0.54
CA GLY A 499 15.75 25.28 0.36
C GLY A 499 16.13 23.83 0.67
N ALA A 500 15.15 22.96 0.94
CA ALA A 500 15.38 21.56 1.22
C ALA A 500 15.97 20.79 0.03
N ALA A 501 15.46 21.03 -1.18
CA ALA A 501 15.98 20.42 -2.41
C ALA A 501 17.44 20.80 -2.65
N VAL A 502 17.81 22.06 -2.39
CA VAL A 502 19.20 22.53 -2.49
C VAL A 502 20.10 21.82 -1.48
N ILE A 503 19.68 21.71 -0.21
CA ILE A 503 20.45 21.01 0.84
C ILE A 503 20.71 19.56 0.42
N LEU A 504 19.65 18.83 0.04
CA LEU A 504 19.75 17.42 -0.37
C LEU A 504 20.66 17.25 -1.59
N ALA A 505 20.54 18.12 -2.59
CA ALA A 505 21.37 18.07 -3.79
C ALA A 505 22.86 18.37 -3.52
N LEU A 506 23.16 19.10 -2.44
CA LEU A 506 24.53 19.42 -2.01
C LEU A 506 25.11 18.39 -1.03
N CYS A 507 24.26 17.59 -0.37
CA CYS A 507 24.69 16.57 0.58
C CYS A 507 25.52 15.44 -0.04
N ASN A 508 25.45 15.26 -1.36
CA ASN A 508 26.07 14.13 -2.04
C ASN A 508 27.03 14.61 -3.15
N ALA A 509 28.22 15.06 -2.75
CA ALA A 509 29.21 15.61 -3.67
C ALA A 509 29.91 14.56 -4.58
N ASP A 510 29.83 13.25 -4.27
CA ASP A 510 30.55 12.18 -4.99
C ASP A 510 29.75 10.91 -5.43
N LEU A 511 28.47 10.67 -5.09
CA LEU A 511 27.89 9.30 -5.16
C LEU A 511 26.45 9.14 -5.70
N LYS A 512 26.32 8.14 -6.58
CA LYS A 512 25.24 7.24 -7.04
C LYS A 512 23.79 7.23 -6.46
N CYS A 513 23.36 8.10 -5.53
CA CYS A 513 21.93 8.19 -5.15
C CYS A 513 21.44 9.64 -5.06
N ALA A 514 20.38 9.90 -5.83
CA ALA A 514 19.63 11.15 -5.95
C ALA A 514 20.40 12.39 -6.40
N GLY A 515 20.56 12.52 -7.73
CA GLY A 515 20.93 13.81 -8.35
C GLY A 515 19.89 14.91 -8.10
N MET A 516 20.11 16.08 -8.71
CA MET A 516 19.24 17.26 -8.60
C MET A 516 17.77 16.90 -8.84
N ASP A 517 17.50 16.16 -9.91
CA ASP A 517 16.16 15.79 -10.37
C ASP A 517 15.39 15.00 -9.30
N ARG A 518 16.06 14.06 -8.62
CA ARG A 518 15.46 13.29 -7.53
C ARG A 518 15.28 14.12 -6.27
N SER A 519 16.22 15.02 -5.95
CA SER A 519 16.11 15.92 -4.79
C SER A 519 14.91 16.86 -4.92
N VAL A 520 14.67 17.37 -6.13
CA VAL A 520 13.54 18.23 -6.47
C VAL A 520 12.23 17.43 -6.44
N LEU A 521 12.23 16.24 -7.05
CA LEU A 521 11.07 15.33 -7.07
C LEU A 521 10.64 14.93 -5.65
N TYR A 522 11.57 14.45 -4.83
CA TYR A 522 11.28 13.98 -3.47
C TYR A 522 10.86 15.09 -2.51
N VAL A 523 11.14 16.34 -2.84
CA VAL A 523 10.76 17.49 -2.01
C VAL A 523 9.51 18.19 -2.55
N GLY A 524 9.21 18.03 -3.85
CA GLY A 524 8.12 18.70 -4.55
C GLY A 524 8.43 20.18 -4.79
N SER A 525 9.65 20.47 -5.30
CA SER A 525 10.17 21.82 -5.56
C SER A 525 10.19 22.15 -7.06
N ASP A 526 10.44 23.43 -7.42
CA ASP A 526 10.82 23.81 -8.79
C ASP A 526 12.29 23.44 -9.08
N GLU A 527 12.51 22.69 -10.15
CA GLU A 527 13.85 22.21 -10.54
C GLU A 527 14.75 23.37 -10.96
N LYS A 528 14.18 24.34 -11.68
CA LYS A 528 14.92 25.44 -12.29
C LYS A 528 15.49 26.37 -11.22
N GLU A 529 14.67 26.75 -10.23
CA GLU A 529 15.13 27.57 -9.13
C GLU A 529 16.17 26.86 -8.28
N ALA A 530 15.89 25.62 -7.84
CA ALA A 530 16.79 24.88 -6.99
C ALA A 530 18.13 24.60 -7.70
N GLY A 531 18.11 24.26 -9.00
CA GLY A 531 19.31 24.00 -9.79
C GLY A 531 20.20 25.24 -9.96
N ARG A 532 19.58 26.42 -10.14
CA ARG A 532 20.30 27.71 -10.15
C ARG A 532 21.03 27.94 -8.84
N ILE A 533 20.36 27.75 -7.70
CA ILE A 533 20.94 27.97 -6.36
C ILE A 533 22.10 26.99 -6.11
N VAL A 534 21.91 25.69 -6.39
CA VAL A 534 22.97 24.68 -6.27
C VAL A 534 24.20 25.06 -7.10
N GLY A 535 23.99 25.54 -8.33
CA GLY A 535 25.07 26.02 -9.20
C GLY A 535 25.88 27.16 -8.60
N GLU A 536 25.22 28.17 -8.01
CA GLU A 536 25.88 29.30 -7.35
C GLU A 536 26.64 28.88 -6.07
N VAL A 537 26.04 28.00 -5.26
CA VAL A 537 26.69 27.48 -4.05
C VAL A 537 27.93 26.64 -4.39
N LYS A 538 27.86 25.78 -5.41
CA LYS A 538 29.03 25.02 -5.90
C LYS A 538 30.16 25.95 -6.39
N LYS A 539 29.83 27.02 -7.12
CA LYS A 539 30.81 28.03 -7.56
C LYS A 539 31.46 28.74 -6.37
N TYR A 540 30.69 29.06 -5.34
CA TYR A 540 31.21 29.69 -4.12
C TYR A 540 32.24 28.80 -3.42
N PHE A 541 31.93 27.51 -3.23
CA PHE A 541 32.86 26.57 -2.60
C PHE A 541 34.11 26.32 -3.45
N ALA A 542 33.97 26.22 -4.78
CA ALA A 542 35.12 26.07 -5.69
C ALA A 542 36.07 27.29 -5.63
N ARG A 543 35.55 28.50 -5.50
CA ARG A 543 36.37 29.72 -5.33
C ARG A 543 37.08 29.74 -3.97
N LYS A 544 36.41 29.28 -2.91
CA LYS A 544 36.96 29.23 -1.55
C LYS A 544 38.07 28.19 -1.42
N SER A 545 37.97 27.05 -2.12
CA SER A 545 38.99 26.00 -2.13
C SER A 545 40.18 26.32 -3.07
N GLY A 546 39.94 27.01 -4.18
CA GLY A 546 41.00 27.44 -5.12
C GLY A 546 41.89 28.60 -4.65
N GLY A 547 41.54 29.27 -3.55
CA GLY A 547 42.30 30.37 -2.95
C GLY A 547 43.40 29.95 -1.96
N LYS A 548 43.59 28.64 -1.72
CA LYS A 548 44.75 28.11 -0.99
C LYS A 548 45.78 27.61 -2.01
N LYS A 549 46.65 28.50 -2.48
CA LYS A 549 47.94 28.13 -3.08
C LYS A 549 49.05 28.86 -2.34
#